data_AF-A0A382AGK1-F1
#
_entry.id   AF-A0A382AGK1-F1
#
_cell.length_a   1.000
_cell.length_b   1.000
_cell.length_c   1.000
_cell.angle_alpha   90.00
_cell.angle_beta   90.00
_cell.angle_gamma   90.00
#
_symmetry.space_group_name_H-M   'P 1'
#
loop_
_entity.id
_entity.type
_entity.pdbx_description
1 polymer ?
#
loop_
_entity_poly.entity_id
_entity_poly.type
_entity_poly.pdbx_seq_one_letter_code
_entity_poly.pdbx_strand_id
1 'polypeptide(L)'
;MTNNFICPPYPSCIENVGFQNIEACSPLISCLDGFVVFDSQCYYYDDLQVLIDFTKTNEVIAGYHPLLIGYQVWKNNRLQQLNLDGIGITNVPKSINKLSQLEYLNLNNNNLESLPDNFCSIYPNLQSFQVTNNLLCPPYLQCFDYIGAQNTINCEKSFCPYGYFDIDGDCYFEKDISILNDFISQNKSLDGRQPLEIGVQKWKNMRLYYLYLGVNELTTVPESICEILPELKIFNISQNTICPPSPDCVEPYLGEQNLTNCQQ
;
A
#
# COMPACT_ATOMS: atom_id res chain seq x y z
N MET A 1 19.29 36.22 -46.22
CA MET A 1 19.73 35.85 -44.86
C MET A 1 18.48 35.94 -43.99
N THR A 2 17.87 34.80 -43.65
CA THR A 2 16.58 34.75 -42.96
C THR A 2 16.83 34.81 -41.45
N ASN A 3 16.42 35.91 -40.81
CA ASN A 3 16.38 36.03 -39.36
C ASN A 3 15.29 35.10 -38.83
N ASN A 4 15.68 33.89 -38.45
CA ASN A 4 14.78 32.99 -37.75
C ASN A 4 14.84 33.30 -36.24
N PHE A 5 13.74 33.02 -35.55
CA PHE A 5 13.52 33.31 -34.13
C PHE A 5 13.57 32.02 -33.28
N ILE A 6 14.50 31.11 -33.58
CA ILE A 6 14.57 29.82 -32.90
C ILE A 6 15.38 29.99 -31.62
N CYS A 7 14.78 29.73 -30.46
CA CYS A 7 15.47 29.76 -29.16
C CYS A 7 16.16 28.41 -28.85
N PRO A 8 17.36 28.41 -28.24
CA PRO A 8 18.02 27.19 -27.73
C PRO A 8 17.25 26.57 -26.53
N PRO A 9 17.62 25.38 -26.01
CA PRO A 9 18.61 24.45 -26.55
C PRO A 9 18.10 23.77 -27.83
N TYR A 10 18.99 23.59 -28.80
CA TYR A 10 18.68 22.87 -30.04
C TYR A 10 18.92 21.37 -29.85
N PRO A 11 18.12 20.50 -30.49
CA PRO A 11 18.39 19.07 -30.53
C PRO A 11 19.82 18.78 -30.97
N SER A 12 20.48 17.80 -30.33
CA SER A 12 21.86 17.41 -30.62
C SER A 12 22.09 16.91 -32.06
N CYS A 13 21.02 16.59 -32.78
CA CYS A 13 21.05 16.19 -34.19
C CYS A 13 21.10 17.37 -35.18
N ILE A 14 21.08 18.62 -34.71
CA ILE A 14 21.18 19.80 -35.58
C ILE A 14 22.60 20.36 -35.54
N GLU A 15 23.37 20.09 -36.60
CA GLU A 15 24.77 20.50 -36.71
C GLU A 15 24.95 21.99 -37.05
N ASN A 16 23.95 22.64 -37.65
CA ASN A 16 24.01 24.06 -37.99
C ASN A 16 22.61 24.69 -38.03
N VAL A 17 22.33 25.57 -37.06
CA VAL A 17 21.06 26.29 -36.95
C VAL A 17 21.06 27.65 -37.66
N GLY A 18 22.19 28.10 -38.22
CA GLY A 18 22.31 29.45 -38.78
C GLY A 18 22.24 30.58 -37.74
N PHE A 19 22.19 31.84 -38.19
CA PHE A 19 22.11 33.01 -37.31
C PHE A 19 20.67 33.20 -36.79
N GLN A 20 20.49 33.17 -35.47
CA GLN A 20 19.19 33.31 -34.81
C GLN A 20 19.11 34.62 -34.02
N ASN A 21 17.99 35.33 -34.11
CA ASN A 21 17.72 36.47 -33.22
C ASN A 21 17.13 35.94 -31.91
N ILE A 22 17.92 36.02 -30.83
CA ILE A 22 17.58 35.52 -29.49
C ILE A 22 17.21 36.62 -28.49
N GLU A 23 17.04 37.87 -28.91
CA GLU A 23 16.74 38.99 -28.01
C GLU A 23 15.41 38.82 -27.26
N ALA A 24 14.46 38.08 -27.84
CA ALA A 24 13.17 37.75 -27.24
C ALA A 24 13.15 36.37 -26.56
N CYS A 25 14.26 35.63 -26.57
CA CYS A 25 14.36 34.40 -25.80
C CYS A 25 14.41 34.80 -24.33
N SER A 26 13.28 34.62 -23.63
CA SER A 26 13.24 34.67 -22.17
C SER A 26 14.35 33.78 -21.63
N PRO A 27 14.99 34.12 -20.49
CA PRO A 27 16.09 33.34 -19.97
C PRO A 27 15.63 31.89 -19.90
N LEU A 28 16.26 31.05 -20.73
CA LEU A 28 16.01 29.62 -20.73
C LEU A 28 16.27 29.19 -19.31
N ILE A 29 15.20 28.82 -18.61
CA ILE A 29 15.34 28.21 -17.31
C ILE A 29 16.18 26.97 -17.57
N SER A 30 17.45 27.04 -17.20
CA SER A 30 18.34 25.90 -17.26
C SER A 30 18.11 25.14 -15.98
N CYS A 31 17.52 23.96 -16.07
CA CYS A 31 17.45 23.08 -14.93
C CYS A 31 18.82 22.46 -14.64
N LEU A 32 19.01 21.98 -13.42
CA LEU A 32 20.16 21.17 -13.05
C LEU A 32 20.12 19.83 -13.81
N ASP A 33 21.26 19.13 -13.85
CA ASP A 33 21.33 17.76 -14.38
C ASP A 33 20.32 16.85 -13.67
N GLY A 34 19.62 16.02 -14.44
CA GLY A 34 18.55 15.15 -13.94
C GLY A 34 17.17 15.80 -13.89
N PHE A 35 17.01 17.03 -14.40
CA PHE A 35 15.72 17.72 -14.52
C PHE A 35 15.42 18.10 -15.97
N VAL A 36 14.13 18.18 -16.31
CA VAL A 36 13.61 18.54 -17.64
C VAL A 36 12.82 19.84 -17.53
N VAL A 37 13.01 20.74 -18.50
CA VAL A 37 12.26 21.99 -18.61
C VAL A 37 10.97 21.74 -19.38
N PHE A 38 9.83 22.17 -18.83
CA PHE A 38 8.57 22.28 -19.55
C PHE A 38 7.79 23.50 -19.05
N ASP A 39 7.30 24.32 -19.98
CA ASP A 39 6.57 25.56 -19.69
C ASP A 39 7.21 26.44 -18.59
N SER A 40 8.53 26.68 -18.75
CA SER A 40 9.32 27.46 -17.80
C SER A 40 9.32 26.90 -16.36
N GLN A 41 9.14 25.59 -16.18
CA GLN A 41 9.30 24.89 -14.91
C GLN A 41 10.20 23.67 -15.06
N CYS A 42 10.90 23.31 -13.99
CA CYS A 42 11.77 22.14 -13.94
C CYS A 42 11.06 20.95 -13.30
N TYR A 43 11.23 19.77 -13.88
CA TYR A 43 10.67 18.52 -13.39
C TYR A 43 11.78 17.49 -13.26
N TYR A 44 11.86 16.81 -12.13
CA TYR A 44 12.84 15.74 -11.98
C TYR A 44 12.53 14.60 -12.95
N TYR A 45 13.56 14.19 -13.71
CA TYR A 45 13.41 13.30 -14.85
C TYR A 45 12.79 11.96 -14.45
N ASP A 46 13.22 11.37 -13.33
CA ASP A 46 12.69 10.07 -12.91
C ASP A 46 11.21 10.14 -12.50
N ASP A 47 10.76 11.22 -11.88
CA ASP A 47 9.35 11.40 -11.54
C ASP A 47 8.50 11.57 -12.81
N LEU A 48 8.98 12.39 -13.76
CA LEU A 48 8.33 12.57 -15.06
C LEU A 48 8.30 11.26 -15.87
N GLN A 49 9.35 10.43 -15.77
CA GLN A 49 9.40 9.13 -16.41
C GLN A 49 8.28 8.21 -15.93
N VAL A 50 7.90 8.28 -14.65
CA VAL A 50 6.76 7.50 -14.13
C VAL A 50 5.45 7.94 -14.79
N LEU A 51 5.22 9.24 -14.97
CA LEU A 51 4.02 9.75 -15.65
C LEU A 51 4.00 9.36 -17.13
N ILE A 52 5.17 9.37 -17.80
CA ILE A 52 5.32 8.83 -19.15
C ILE A 52 4.93 7.35 -19.17
N ASP A 53 5.40 6.57 -18.20
CA ASP A 53 5.10 5.13 -18.14
C ASP A 53 3.62 4.90 -17.90
N PHE A 54 2.94 5.71 -17.07
CA PHE A 54 1.48 5.68 -16.94
C PHE A 54 0.77 5.86 -18.29
N THR A 55 1.17 6.84 -19.10
CA THR A 55 0.59 7.04 -20.44
C THR A 55 0.86 5.85 -21.37
N LYS A 56 2.05 5.23 -21.27
CA LYS A 56 2.41 4.09 -22.11
C LYS A 56 1.70 2.80 -21.74
N THR A 57 1.48 2.55 -20.45
CA THR A 57 0.88 1.29 -19.96
C THR A 57 -0.63 1.31 -19.93
N ASN A 58 -1.27 2.45 -20.22
CA ASN A 58 -2.72 2.61 -20.17
C ASN A 58 -3.24 3.24 -21.46
N GLU A 59 -3.88 2.44 -22.32
CA GLU A 59 -4.36 2.89 -23.63
C GLU A 59 -5.30 4.10 -23.55
N VAL A 60 -6.14 4.17 -22.51
CA VAL A 60 -7.10 5.26 -22.27
C VAL A 60 -6.44 6.64 -22.17
N ILE A 61 -5.18 6.70 -21.74
CA ILE A 61 -4.41 7.94 -21.59
C ILE A 61 -3.14 7.99 -22.46
N ALA A 62 -2.98 7.09 -23.43
CA ALA A 62 -1.76 7.02 -24.26
C ALA A 62 -1.52 8.30 -25.10
N GLY A 63 -2.58 9.02 -25.46
CA GLY A 63 -2.49 10.29 -26.18
C GLY A 63 -2.34 11.53 -25.29
N TYR A 64 -2.36 11.37 -23.97
CA TYR A 64 -2.28 12.50 -23.04
C TYR A 64 -0.83 12.91 -22.84
N HIS A 65 -0.61 14.22 -22.68
CA HIS A 65 0.68 14.71 -22.23
C HIS A 65 0.90 14.28 -20.76
N PRO A 66 2.08 13.75 -20.36
CA PRO A 66 2.33 13.25 -19.02
C PRO A 66 2.10 14.26 -17.89
N LEU A 67 2.36 15.55 -18.13
CA LEU A 67 2.09 16.63 -17.15
C LEU A 67 0.61 17.06 -17.10
N LEU A 68 -0.26 16.47 -17.94
CA LEU A 68 -1.69 16.77 -18.02
C LEU A 68 -2.56 15.56 -17.63
N ILE A 69 -1.96 14.44 -17.17
CA ILE A 69 -2.76 13.33 -16.63
C ILE A 69 -3.16 13.64 -15.19
N GLY A 70 -4.47 13.67 -14.96
CA GLY A 70 -5.05 13.93 -13.66
C GLY A 70 -4.60 15.26 -13.02
N TYR A 71 -4.69 15.33 -11.70
CA TYR A 71 -4.21 16.46 -10.92
C TYR A 71 -2.85 16.13 -10.29
N GLN A 72 -1.90 17.07 -10.43
CA GLN A 72 -0.52 16.90 -10.00
C GLN A 72 -0.09 18.09 -9.16
N VAL A 73 0.64 17.83 -8.07
CA VAL A 73 1.31 18.87 -7.28
C VAL A 73 2.79 18.57 -7.25
N TRP A 74 3.57 19.55 -7.70
CA TRP A 74 5.02 19.50 -7.76
C TRP A 74 5.60 20.49 -6.75
N LYS A 75 6.56 20.05 -5.95
CA LYS A 75 7.28 20.90 -4.98
C LYS A 75 8.77 20.63 -5.10
N ASN A 76 9.56 21.70 -5.19
CA ASN A 76 11.01 21.59 -5.43
C ASN A 76 11.33 20.68 -6.62
N ASN A 77 10.53 20.80 -7.70
CA ASN A 77 10.66 20.02 -8.94
C ASN A 77 10.43 18.50 -8.78
N ARG A 78 9.89 18.02 -7.64
CA ARG A 78 9.53 16.62 -7.36
C ARG A 78 8.02 16.46 -7.23
N LEU A 79 7.48 15.33 -7.69
CA LEU A 79 6.04 15.05 -7.63
C LEU A 79 5.65 14.65 -6.20
N GLN A 80 4.74 15.41 -5.59
CA GLN A 80 4.26 15.18 -4.22
C GLN A 80 2.83 14.65 -4.15
N GLN A 81 1.98 15.06 -5.10
CA GLN A 81 0.60 14.57 -5.17
C GLN A 81 0.27 14.16 -6.59
N LEU A 82 -0.36 13.00 -6.72
CA LEU A 82 -0.87 12.47 -7.98
C LEU A 82 -2.28 11.95 -7.76
N ASN A 83 -3.25 12.58 -8.42
CA ASN A 83 -4.64 12.16 -8.40
C ASN A 83 -5.08 11.76 -9.82
N LEU A 84 -5.35 10.47 -9.98
CA LEU A 84 -5.81 9.81 -11.20
C LEU A 84 -7.20 9.17 -10.96
N ASP A 85 -8.01 9.77 -10.11
CA ASP A 85 -9.36 9.29 -9.80
C ASP A 85 -10.25 9.28 -11.06
N GLY A 86 -10.90 8.14 -11.33
CA GLY A 86 -11.98 8.09 -12.33
C GLY A 86 -11.53 8.19 -13.78
N ILE A 87 -10.24 8.04 -14.08
CA ILE A 87 -9.72 8.21 -15.46
C ILE A 87 -9.65 6.89 -16.25
N GLY A 88 -10.05 5.77 -15.64
CA GLY A 88 -10.19 4.47 -16.28
C GLY A 88 -8.88 3.71 -16.51
N ILE A 89 -7.80 4.04 -15.81
CA ILE A 89 -6.53 3.30 -15.92
C ILE A 89 -6.70 1.84 -15.48
N THR A 90 -5.92 0.96 -16.09
CA THR A 90 -5.89 -0.49 -15.84
C THR A 90 -4.60 -0.94 -15.17
N ASN A 91 -3.54 -0.12 -15.23
CA ASN A 91 -2.21 -0.47 -14.75
C ASN A 91 -1.53 0.70 -14.03
N VAL A 92 -0.89 0.37 -12.91
CA VAL A 92 0.15 1.21 -12.30
C VAL A 92 1.53 0.71 -12.77
N PRO A 93 2.39 1.55 -13.38
CA PRO A 93 3.66 1.10 -13.91
C PRO A 93 4.63 0.70 -12.80
N LYS A 94 5.50 -0.29 -13.07
CA LYS A 94 6.55 -0.73 -12.11
C LYS A 94 7.51 0.39 -11.70
N SER A 95 7.65 1.43 -12.52
CA SER A 95 8.48 2.60 -12.20
C SER A 95 7.92 3.49 -11.09
N ILE A 96 6.71 3.21 -10.58
CA ILE A 96 6.08 3.94 -9.47
C ILE A 96 7.01 4.07 -8.25
N ASN A 97 7.91 3.10 -8.04
CA ASN A 97 8.89 3.13 -6.96
C ASN A 97 9.89 4.28 -7.02
N LYS A 98 10.02 4.95 -8.18
CA LYS A 98 10.89 6.12 -8.35
C LYS A 98 10.30 7.39 -7.73
N LEU A 99 9.00 7.43 -7.46
CA LEU A 99 8.31 8.57 -6.85
C LEU A 99 8.60 8.68 -5.35
N SER A 100 9.87 8.84 -5.00
CA SER A 100 10.37 8.83 -3.62
C SER A 100 9.96 10.02 -2.77
N GLN A 101 9.27 11.01 -3.34
CA GLN A 101 8.75 12.19 -2.65
C GLN A 101 7.23 12.30 -2.73
N LEU A 102 6.55 11.27 -3.25
CA LEU A 102 5.11 11.23 -3.33
C LEU A 102 4.52 11.02 -1.93
N GLU A 103 3.62 11.90 -1.54
CA GLU A 103 2.95 11.88 -0.23
C GLU A 103 1.46 11.53 -0.38
N TYR A 104 0.85 11.87 -1.51
CA TYR A 104 -0.58 11.68 -1.76
C TYR A 104 -0.81 11.01 -3.12
N LEU A 105 -1.45 9.85 -3.10
CA LEU A 105 -1.78 9.10 -4.30
C LEU A 105 -3.25 8.68 -4.27
N ASN A 106 -4.04 9.18 -5.23
CA ASN A 106 -5.43 8.79 -5.41
C ASN A 106 -5.59 8.06 -6.75
N LEU A 107 -6.00 6.80 -6.68
CA LEU A 107 -6.27 5.87 -7.77
C LEU A 107 -7.70 5.33 -7.70
N ASN A 108 -8.60 5.98 -6.96
CA ASN A 108 -9.99 5.53 -6.83
C ASN A 108 -10.70 5.44 -8.19
N ASN A 109 -11.78 4.65 -8.23
CA ASN A 109 -12.71 4.60 -9.37
C ASN A 109 -12.03 4.28 -10.71
N ASN A 110 -11.08 3.35 -10.71
CA ASN A 110 -10.38 2.90 -11.91
C ASN A 110 -10.66 1.40 -12.17
N ASN A 111 -9.97 0.82 -13.14
CA ASN A 111 -10.12 -0.59 -13.53
C ASN A 111 -8.87 -1.40 -13.16
N LEU A 112 -8.24 -1.10 -12.01
CA LEU A 112 -7.02 -1.78 -11.59
C LEU A 112 -7.33 -3.19 -11.09
N GLU A 113 -6.75 -4.20 -11.74
CA GLU A 113 -6.84 -5.61 -11.31
C GLU A 113 -5.68 -6.02 -10.40
N SER A 114 -4.54 -5.33 -10.50
CA SER A 114 -3.37 -5.56 -9.67
C SER A 114 -2.58 -4.27 -9.43
N LEU A 115 -1.72 -4.30 -8.41
CA LEU A 115 -0.69 -3.29 -8.16
C LEU A 115 0.68 -3.96 -8.33
N PRO A 116 1.73 -3.24 -8.78
CA PRO A 116 3.03 -3.85 -9.02
C PRO A 116 3.68 -4.31 -7.70
N ASP A 117 4.40 -5.44 -7.71
CA ASP A 117 4.97 -6.06 -6.51
C ASP A 117 5.92 -5.14 -5.72
N ASN A 118 6.52 -4.15 -6.38
CA ASN A 118 7.41 -3.16 -5.75
C ASN A 118 6.67 -1.95 -5.17
N PHE A 119 5.33 -1.91 -5.17
CA PHE A 119 4.55 -0.78 -4.65
C PHE A 119 4.83 -0.51 -3.17
N CYS A 120 5.13 -1.56 -2.39
CA CYS A 120 5.49 -1.44 -0.97
C CYS A 120 6.75 -0.60 -0.72
N SER A 121 7.57 -0.31 -1.74
CA SER A 121 8.73 0.58 -1.58
C SER A 121 8.36 2.06 -1.42
N ILE A 122 7.17 2.48 -1.88
CA ILE A 122 6.70 3.87 -1.74
C ILE A 122 5.57 4.03 -0.74
N TYR A 123 4.83 2.95 -0.43
CA TYR A 123 3.70 3.01 0.50
C TYR A 123 4.07 3.66 1.86
N PRO A 124 5.24 3.37 2.49
CA PRO A 124 5.62 4.03 3.74
C PRO A 124 5.82 5.55 3.66
N ASN A 125 6.03 6.11 2.46
CA ASN A 125 6.17 7.56 2.25
C ASN A 125 4.80 8.25 2.07
N LEU A 126 3.75 7.49 1.78
CA LEU A 126 2.42 8.03 1.51
C LEU A 126 1.73 8.41 2.83
N GLN A 127 1.36 9.67 2.94
CA GLN A 127 0.46 10.16 4.00
C GLN A 127 -0.99 9.78 3.70
N SER A 128 -1.34 9.65 2.41
CA SER A 128 -2.66 9.21 1.98
C SER A 128 -2.56 8.39 0.69
N PHE A 129 -3.02 7.16 0.76
CA PHE A 129 -3.19 6.28 -0.39
C PHE A 129 -4.66 5.87 -0.53
N GLN A 130 -5.24 6.08 -1.71
CA GLN A 130 -6.63 5.70 -2.00
C GLN A 130 -6.70 4.89 -3.29
N VAL A 131 -7.31 3.71 -3.23
CA VAL A 131 -7.47 2.79 -4.38
C VAL A 131 -8.84 2.09 -4.37
N THR A 132 -9.82 2.70 -3.72
CA THR A 132 -11.19 2.16 -3.59
C THR A 132 -11.90 2.13 -4.96
N ASN A 133 -12.87 1.23 -5.11
CA ASN A 133 -13.67 1.08 -6.32
C ASN A 133 -12.79 0.75 -7.55
N ASN A 134 -11.98 -0.30 -7.39
CA ASN A 134 -11.21 -0.96 -8.44
C ASN A 134 -11.59 -2.45 -8.50
N LEU A 135 -10.80 -3.26 -9.21
CA LEU A 135 -10.99 -4.69 -9.45
C LEU A 135 -9.91 -5.53 -8.75
N LEU A 136 -9.28 -4.99 -7.68
CA LEU A 136 -8.20 -5.70 -7.00
C LEU A 136 -8.77 -6.95 -6.32
N CYS A 137 -8.17 -8.10 -6.62
CA CYS A 137 -8.51 -9.36 -5.97
C CYS A 137 -7.57 -9.64 -4.79
N PRO A 138 -8.07 -10.21 -3.67
CA PRO A 138 -7.22 -10.77 -2.64
C PRO A 138 -6.32 -11.90 -3.20
N PRO A 139 -5.07 -12.06 -2.70
CA PRO A 139 -4.45 -11.33 -1.61
C PRO A 139 -3.90 -9.99 -2.04
N TYR A 140 -4.10 -8.99 -1.19
CA TYR A 140 -3.47 -7.69 -1.37
C TYR A 140 -2.02 -7.72 -0.87
N LEU A 141 -1.18 -6.80 -1.36
CA LEU A 141 0.20 -6.69 -0.90
C LEU A 141 0.25 -6.46 0.62
N GLN A 142 1.17 -7.16 1.30
CA GLN A 142 1.24 -7.21 2.77
C GLN A 142 1.45 -5.84 3.42
N CYS A 143 2.07 -4.89 2.71
CA CYS A 143 2.32 -3.55 3.23
C CYS A 143 1.05 -2.71 3.37
N PHE A 144 -0.07 -3.10 2.75
CA PHE A 144 -1.28 -2.28 2.82
C PHE A 144 -2.03 -2.49 4.12
N ASP A 145 -2.19 -1.40 4.87
CA ASP A 145 -3.11 -1.40 5.99
C ASP A 145 -4.53 -1.56 5.48
N TYR A 146 -4.97 -0.72 4.55
CA TYR A 146 -6.34 -0.66 4.03
C TYR A 146 -6.34 -0.30 2.55
N ILE A 147 -7.02 -1.08 1.73
CA ILE A 147 -7.10 -0.86 0.28
C ILE A 147 -8.50 -0.42 -0.19
N GLY A 148 -9.43 -0.18 0.72
CA GLY A 148 -10.80 0.21 0.37
C GLY A 148 -11.67 -0.94 -0.15
N ALA A 149 -12.92 -0.63 -0.45
CA ALA A 149 -13.84 -1.57 -1.09
C ALA A 149 -13.42 -1.84 -2.55
N GLN A 150 -13.42 -3.09 -2.95
CA GLN A 150 -13.08 -3.55 -4.30
C GLN A 150 -14.25 -4.32 -4.90
N ASN A 151 -14.41 -4.28 -6.21
CA ASN A 151 -15.34 -5.14 -6.92
C ASN A 151 -14.66 -6.48 -7.21
N THR A 152 -14.93 -7.45 -6.35
CA THR A 152 -14.32 -8.78 -6.38
C THR A 152 -15.18 -9.84 -7.07
N ILE A 153 -16.23 -9.44 -7.81
CA ILE A 153 -17.17 -10.40 -8.42
C ILE A 153 -16.51 -11.37 -9.41
N ASN A 154 -15.47 -10.90 -10.09
CA ASN A 154 -14.71 -11.67 -11.08
C ASN A 154 -13.40 -12.25 -10.53
N CYS A 155 -13.14 -12.12 -9.23
CA CYS A 155 -12.02 -12.82 -8.64
C CYS A 155 -12.26 -14.32 -8.81
N GLU A 156 -11.26 -15.03 -9.32
CA GLU A 156 -11.33 -16.48 -9.38
C GLU A 156 -11.60 -16.98 -7.95
N LYS A 157 -12.79 -17.54 -7.70
CA LYS A 157 -13.12 -18.25 -6.45
C LYS A 157 -12.41 -19.60 -6.37
N SER A 158 -11.16 -19.62 -6.79
CA SER A 158 -10.40 -20.85 -7.01
C SER A 158 -9.15 -20.78 -6.16
N PHE A 159 -9.34 -21.29 -4.93
CA PHE A 159 -8.33 -21.50 -3.91
C PHE A 159 -7.82 -20.22 -3.25
N CYS A 160 -7.73 -20.28 -1.93
CA CYS A 160 -7.00 -19.28 -1.20
C CYS A 160 -5.55 -19.24 -1.67
N PRO A 161 -4.92 -18.06 -1.67
CA PRO A 161 -3.54 -17.92 -2.11
C PRO A 161 -2.62 -18.82 -1.30
N TYR A 162 -1.45 -19.17 -1.82
CA TYR A 162 -0.49 -19.97 -1.07
C TYR A 162 -0.22 -19.36 0.32
N GLY A 163 -0.38 -20.16 1.38
CA GLY A 163 -0.28 -19.71 2.78
C GLY A 163 -1.59 -19.16 3.37
N TYR A 164 -2.74 -19.38 2.73
CA TYR A 164 -4.05 -19.00 3.23
C TYR A 164 -5.00 -20.20 3.22
N PHE A 165 -5.87 -20.29 4.23
CA PHE A 165 -6.92 -21.31 4.37
C PHE A 165 -8.28 -20.76 3.98
N ASP A 166 -9.06 -21.60 3.29
CA ASP A 166 -10.48 -21.38 3.05
C ASP A 166 -11.26 -21.86 4.28
N ILE A 167 -12.03 -20.98 4.88
CA ILE A 167 -13.02 -21.30 5.91
C ILE A 167 -14.34 -20.69 5.45
N ASP A 168 -15.31 -21.56 5.13
CA ASP A 168 -16.66 -21.19 4.67
C ASP A 168 -16.69 -20.24 3.44
N GLY A 169 -15.69 -20.35 2.56
CA GLY A 169 -15.57 -19.56 1.33
C GLY A 169 -14.84 -18.22 1.49
N ASP A 170 -14.33 -17.94 2.70
CA ASP A 170 -13.47 -16.80 2.99
C ASP A 170 -12.03 -17.27 3.25
N CYS A 171 -11.06 -16.46 2.81
CA CYS A 171 -9.63 -16.77 2.95
C CYS A 171 -9.00 -16.10 4.17
N TYR A 172 -8.21 -16.86 4.91
CA TYR A 172 -7.54 -16.43 6.14
C TYR A 172 -6.09 -16.84 6.10
N PHE A 173 -5.18 -15.97 6.54
CA PHE A 173 -3.77 -16.34 6.56
C PHE A 173 -3.53 -17.52 7.50
N GLU A 174 -2.89 -18.56 6.99
CA GLU A 174 -2.71 -19.85 7.66
C GLU A 174 -2.09 -19.70 9.05
N LYS A 175 -1.11 -18.79 9.17
CA LYS A 175 -0.44 -18.52 10.44
C LYS A 175 -1.35 -17.89 11.49
N ASP A 176 -2.21 -16.96 11.08
CA ASP A 176 -3.15 -16.31 12.00
C ASP A 176 -4.17 -17.35 12.53
N ILE A 177 -4.64 -18.24 11.65
CA ILE A 177 -5.52 -19.35 12.03
C ILE A 177 -4.81 -20.37 12.93
N SER A 178 -3.55 -20.70 12.66
CA SER A 178 -2.75 -21.58 13.51
C SER A 178 -2.64 -21.04 14.94
N ILE A 179 -2.43 -19.74 15.09
CA ILE A 179 -2.33 -19.10 16.42
C ILE A 179 -3.66 -19.18 17.18
N LEU A 180 -4.80 -19.01 16.50
CA LEU A 180 -6.12 -19.19 17.12
C LEU A 180 -6.34 -20.65 17.55
N ASN A 181 -5.86 -21.62 16.76
CA ASN A 181 -5.86 -23.04 17.15
C ASN A 181 -4.95 -23.32 18.36
N ASP A 182 -3.81 -22.62 18.48
CA ASP A 182 -2.94 -22.74 19.65
C ASP A 182 -3.66 -22.25 20.91
N PHE A 183 -4.39 -21.14 20.85
CA PHE A 183 -5.23 -20.70 21.97
C PHE A 183 -6.26 -21.76 22.37
N ILE A 184 -6.95 -22.35 21.40
CA ILE A 184 -7.97 -23.39 21.64
C ILE A 184 -7.33 -24.62 22.29
N SER A 185 -6.24 -25.12 21.73
CA SER A 185 -5.60 -26.36 22.20
C SER A 185 -4.93 -26.22 23.58
N GLN A 186 -4.50 -25.02 23.96
CA GLN A 186 -3.81 -24.77 25.23
C GLN A 186 -4.75 -24.32 26.36
N ASN A 187 -6.01 -23.98 26.06
CA ASN A 187 -6.96 -23.49 27.05
C ASN A 187 -8.25 -24.32 27.04
N LYS A 188 -8.47 -25.03 28.15
CA LYS A 188 -9.66 -25.88 28.34
C LYS A 188 -10.98 -25.12 28.20
N SER A 189 -11.01 -23.83 28.53
CA SER A 189 -12.21 -22.99 28.38
C SER A 189 -12.66 -22.83 26.93
N LEU A 190 -11.78 -23.11 25.96
CA LEU A 190 -12.03 -23.00 24.52
C LEU A 190 -12.22 -24.37 23.85
N ASP A 191 -12.22 -25.47 24.59
CA ASP A 191 -12.34 -26.82 24.04
C ASP A 191 -13.56 -26.97 23.12
N GLY A 192 -13.33 -27.50 21.91
CA GLY A 192 -14.38 -27.76 20.92
C GLY A 192 -14.86 -26.54 20.13
N ARG A 193 -14.31 -25.35 20.38
CA ARG A 193 -14.54 -24.16 19.54
C ARG A 193 -13.78 -24.24 18.22
N GLN A 194 -14.30 -23.58 17.19
CA GLN A 194 -13.55 -23.34 15.95
C GLN A 194 -12.72 -22.05 16.04
N PRO A 195 -11.63 -21.91 15.25
CA PRO A 195 -10.77 -20.73 15.27
C PRO A 195 -11.50 -19.41 15.14
N LEU A 196 -12.51 -19.32 14.27
CA LEU A 196 -13.25 -18.07 14.03
C LEU A 196 -14.32 -17.77 15.10
N GLU A 197 -14.53 -18.68 16.06
CA GLU A 197 -15.56 -18.56 17.10
C GLU A 197 -15.01 -18.05 18.44
N ILE A 198 -13.68 -17.99 18.61
CA ILE A 198 -13.08 -17.56 19.88
C ILE A 198 -12.94 -16.04 19.95
N GLY A 199 -13.42 -15.46 21.05
CA GLY A 199 -13.35 -14.02 21.28
C GLY A 199 -14.05 -13.18 20.21
N VAL A 200 -13.71 -11.90 20.19
CA VAL A 200 -14.14 -10.97 19.13
C VAL A 200 -12.97 -10.74 18.20
N GLN A 201 -13.16 -11.10 16.94
CA GLN A 201 -12.16 -11.00 15.89
C GLN A 201 -12.58 -9.95 14.87
N LYS A 202 -11.61 -9.21 14.35
CA LYS A 202 -11.79 -8.49 13.09
C LYS A 202 -10.62 -8.77 12.17
N TRP A 203 -10.95 -8.95 10.90
CA TRP A 203 -10.03 -9.35 9.85
C TRP A 203 -9.94 -8.23 8.80
N LYS A 204 -8.73 -7.99 8.29
CA LYS A 204 -8.45 -6.94 7.31
C LYS A 204 -7.44 -7.49 6.32
N ASN A 205 -7.76 -7.45 5.05
CA ASN A 205 -6.92 -8.03 3.99
C ASN A 205 -6.53 -9.50 4.28
N MET A 206 -7.49 -10.31 4.79
CA MET A 206 -7.31 -11.72 5.17
C MET A 206 -6.35 -11.97 6.34
N ARG A 207 -5.86 -10.91 6.99
CA ARG A 207 -5.04 -10.96 8.20
C ARG A 207 -5.85 -10.62 9.44
N LEU A 208 -5.54 -11.27 10.55
CA LEU A 208 -6.10 -10.91 11.85
C LEU A 208 -5.53 -9.54 12.24
N TYR A 209 -6.38 -8.56 12.50
CA TYR A 209 -5.93 -7.20 12.89
C TYR A 209 -6.48 -6.76 14.25
N TYR A 210 -7.46 -7.49 14.78
CA TYR A 210 -8.10 -7.24 16.06
C TYR A 210 -8.44 -8.58 16.70
N LEU A 211 -7.94 -8.81 17.90
CA LEU A 211 -8.26 -9.99 18.69
C LEU A 211 -8.56 -9.59 20.13
N TYR A 212 -9.81 -9.80 20.55
CA TYR A 212 -10.24 -9.60 21.93
C TYR A 212 -10.68 -10.93 22.52
N LEU A 213 -9.87 -11.45 23.44
CA LEU A 213 -10.09 -12.68 24.20
C LEU A 213 -10.24 -12.38 25.72
N GLY A 214 -10.62 -11.16 26.08
CA GLY A 214 -10.90 -10.84 27.48
C GLY A 214 -12.12 -11.58 28.01
N VAL A 215 -12.12 -11.94 29.30
CA VAL A 215 -13.22 -12.68 29.96
C VAL A 215 -13.53 -14.04 29.28
N ASN A 216 -12.50 -14.81 28.97
CA ASN A 216 -12.61 -16.14 28.35
C ASN A 216 -12.05 -17.28 29.23
N GLU A 217 -11.80 -17.01 30.52
CA GLU A 217 -11.21 -17.98 31.46
C GLU A 217 -9.90 -18.61 30.95
N LEU A 218 -9.11 -17.85 30.17
CA LEU A 218 -7.84 -18.34 29.66
C LEU A 218 -6.87 -18.59 30.82
N THR A 219 -6.12 -19.69 30.73
CA THR A 219 -5.06 -20.05 31.69
C THR A 219 -3.67 -19.86 31.10
N THR A 220 -3.55 -19.85 29.77
CA THR A 220 -2.28 -19.83 29.05
C THR A 220 -2.40 -19.00 27.78
N VAL A 221 -1.31 -18.33 27.41
CA VAL A 221 -1.18 -17.62 26.14
C VAL A 221 -0.07 -18.31 25.33
N PRO A 222 -0.34 -18.74 24.09
CA PRO A 222 0.65 -19.42 23.26
C PRO A 222 1.76 -18.46 22.83
N GLU A 223 3.02 -18.93 22.83
CA GLU A 223 4.19 -18.15 22.37
C GLU A 223 4.04 -17.68 20.90
N SER A 224 3.34 -18.45 20.07
CA SER A 224 3.12 -18.15 18.65
C SER A 224 2.41 -16.81 18.40
N ILE A 225 1.66 -16.28 19.37
CA ILE A 225 1.04 -14.95 19.26
C ILE A 225 2.08 -13.84 19.05
N CYS A 226 3.32 -14.02 19.55
CA CYS A 226 4.40 -13.06 19.40
C CYS A 226 4.72 -12.74 17.94
N GLU A 227 4.44 -13.68 17.03
CA GLU A 227 4.75 -13.54 15.60
C GLU A 227 3.80 -12.59 14.86
N ILE A 228 2.61 -12.31 15.44
CA ILE A 228 1.61 -11.42 14.82
C ILE A 228 1.26 -10.21 15.69
N LEU A 229 1.67 -10.17 16.96
CA LEU A 229 1.41 -9.04 17.86
C LEU A 229 1.77 -7.66 17.25
N PRO A 230 2.91 -7.49 16.54
CA PRO A 230 3.24 -6.21 15.91
C PRO A 230 2.23 -5.77 14.84
N GLU A 231 1.52 -6.71 14.22
CA GLU A 231 0.54 -6.47 13.15
C GLU A 231 -0.88 -6.25 13.70
N LEU A 232 -1.13 -6.65 14.95
CA LEU A 232 -2.43 -6.47 15.59
C LEU A 232 -2.60 -5.00 16.03
N LYS A 233 -3.66 -4.37 15.53
CA LYS A 233 -4.07 -3.04 16.00
C LYS A 233 -4.54 -3.09 17.46
N ILE A 234 -5.26 -4.15 17.82
CA ILE A 234 -5.77 -4.37 19.17
C ILE A 234 -5.61 -5.84 19.52
N PHE A 235 -4.97 -6.08 20.66
CA PHE A 235 -4.91 -7.37 21.32
C PHE A 235 -5.32 -7.18 22.79
N ASN A 236 -6.31 -7.95 23.26
CA ASN A 236 -6.76 -7.89 24.64
C ASN A 236 -7.00 -9.30 25.18
N ILE A 237 -6.36 -9.61 26.30
CA ILE A 237 -6.49 -10.87 27.04
C ILE A 237 -6.80 -10.62 28.53
N SER A 238 -7.33 -9.43 28.85
CA SER A 238 -7.62 -9.02 30.23
C SER A 238 -8.79 -9.80 30.84
N GLN A 239 -8.88 -9.82 32.17
CA GLN A 239 -9.91 -10.50 32.94
C GLN A 239 -9.98 -12.01 32.67
N ASN A 240 -8.81 -12.65 32.58
CA ASN A 240 -8.65 -14.10 32.50
C ASN A 240 -7.96 -14.64 33.77
N THR A 241 -7.46 -15.87 33.73
CA THR A 241 -6.74 -16.56 34.81
C THR A 241 -5.31 -16.94 34.38
N ILE A 242 -4.64 -16.04 33.66
CA ILE A 242 -3.30 -16.29 33.11
C ILE A 242 -2.26 -16.09 34.22
N CYS A 243 -1.63 -17.18 34.65
CA CYS A 243 -0.59 -17.16 35.67
C CYS A 243 0.81 -16.98 35.05
N PRO A 244 1.76 -16.29 35.73
CA PRO A 244 3.15 -16.26 35.31
C PRO A 244 3.82 -17.66 35.34
N PRO A 245 4.80 -17.93 34.46
CA PRO A 245 5.30 -17.04 33.41
C PRO A 245 4.43 -17.06 32.15
N SER A 246 4.17 -15.89 31.59
CA SER A 246 3.62 -15.71 30.24
C SER A 246 4.73 -15.34 29.25
N PRO A 247 4.54 -15.49 27.93
CA PRO A 247 5.49 -15.00 26.93
C PRO A 247 5.88 -13.53 27.14
N ASP A 248 7.18 -13.21 27.04
CA ASP A 248 7.71 -11.85 27.29
C ASP A 248 7.01 -10.80 26.40
N CYS A 249 6.71 -11.17 25.15
CA CYS A 249 6.05 -10.29 24.18
C CYS A 249 4.61 -9.90 24.59
N VAL A 250 3.99 -10.70 25.47
CA VAL A 250 2.60 -10.56 25.91
C VAL A 250 2.48 -9.72 27.18
N GLU A 251 3.56 -9.58 27.97
CA GLU A 251 3.53 -8.84 29.25
C GLU A 251 2.86 -7.45 29.16
N PRO A 252 3.11 -6.63 28.12
CA PRO A 252 2.46 -5.31 27.99
C PRO A 252 0.95 -5.37 27.77
N TYR A 253 0.40 -6.54 27.41
CA TYR A 253 -0.98 -6.75 26.98
C TYR A 253 -1.83 -7.56 27.96
N LEU A 254 -1.25 -8.10 29.03
CA LEU A 254 -1.95 -8.94 30.01
C LEU A 254 -3.17 -8.24 30.61
N GLY A 255 -3.07 -6.95 30.94
CA GLY A 255 -4.10 -6.25 31.70
C GLY A 255 -4.37 -6.89 33.07
N GLU A 256 -5.56 -6.66 33.63
CA GLU A 256 -5.96 -7.27 34.91
C GLU A 256 -6.18 -8.78 34.77
N GLN A 257 -5.66 -9.59 35.68
CA GLN A 257 -5.83 -11.06 35.70
C GLN A 257 -6.31 -11.53 37.07
N ASN A 258 -7.12 -12.59 37.10
CA ASN A 258 -7.50 -13.26 38.35
C ASN A 258 -6.42 -14.28 38.75
N LEU A 259 -5.53 -13.86 39.64
CA LEU A 259 -4.38 -14.65 40.10
C LEU A 259 -4.66 -15.48 41.36
N THR A 260 -5.91 -15.57 41.82
CA THR A 260 -6.28 -16.21 43.10
C THR A 260 -5.82 -17.67 43.19
N ASN A 261 -5.73 -18.36 42.05
CA ASN A 261 -5.36 -19.77 41.96
C ASN A 261 -3.95 -20.02 41.38
N CYS A 262 -3.15 -18.96 41.15
CA CYS A 262 -1.78 -19.14 40.71
C CYS A 262 -0.94 -19.69 41.87
N GLN A 263 -0.23 -20.79 41.63
CA GLN A 263 0.71 -21.30 42.61
C GLN A 263 1.85 -20.29 42.75
N GLN A 264 2.17 -19.93 44.00
CA GLN A 264 3.30 -19.05 44.34
C GLN A 264 4.65 -19.72 44.07
#